data_AF-A0A8T5R6B7-F1
#
_entry.id   AF-A0A8T5R6B7-F1
#
_cell.length_a   1.000
_cell.length_b   1.000
_cell.length_c   1.000
_cell.angle_alpha   90.00
_cell.angle_beta   90.00
_cell.angle_gamma   90.00
#
_symmetry.space_group_name_H-M   'P 1'
#
loop_
_entity.id
_entity.type
_entity.pdbx_description
1 polymer ?
#
loop_
_entity_poly.entity_id
_entity_poly.type
_entity_poly.pdbx_seq_one_letter_code
_entity_poly.pdbx_strand_id
1 'polypeptide(L)'
;MTMINTPDSKISNQIRCSICRVDIKDRHELYQSSLKLGVICKACRERFSEEDVEMIVNLFFAFGGYFGQFDKSEFSIDDMVIEFAEQLDAGNSTFHLQNVKMWHKILTHGIAPKDFLKELSMYVDQGF
;
A
#
# COMPACT_ATOMS: atom_id res chain seq x y z
N MET A 1 8.59 -17.05 49.01
CA MET A 1 9.28 -16.04 48.17
C MET A 1 9.75 -16.75 46.92
N THR A 2 9.00 -16.66 45.84
CA THR A 2 9.34 -17.29 44.57
C THR A 2 9.55 -16.16 43.58
N MET A 3 10.80 -15.95 43.14
CA MET A 3 11.13 -14.97 42.12
C MET A 3 10.63 -15.51 40.78
N ILE A 4 9.63 -14.86 40.21
CA ILE A 4 9.21 -15.09 38.83
C ILE A 4 10.14 -14.26 37.96
N ASN A 5 11.14 -14.91 37.36
CA ASN A 5 11.91 -14.31 36.27
C ASN A 5 11.00 -14.24 35.03
N THR A 6 10.37 -13.10 34.82
CA THR A 6 9.84 -12.73 33.50
C THR A 6 11.02 -12.53 32.55
N PRO A 7 11.11 -13.25 31.42
CA PRO A 7 12.12 -12.95 30.42
C PRO A 7 11.78 -11.57 29.84
N ASP A 8 12.72 -10.63 29.97
CA ASP A 8 12.72 -9.37 29.25
C ASP A 8 12.42 -9.65 27.78
N SER A 9 11.17 -9.39 27.35
CA SER A 9 10.82 -9.36 25.95
C SER A 9 11.57 -8.18 25.36
N LYS A 10 12.78 -8.42 24.86
CA LYS A 10 13.52 -7.49 24.01
C LYS A 10 12.58 -7.11 22.87
N ILE A 11 11.94 -5.94 23.00
CA ILE A 11 11.25 -5.27 21.91
C ILE A 11 12.30 -5.18 20.81
N SER A 12 12.19 -6.02 19.77
CA SER A 12 13.16 -5.96 18.69
C SER A 12 12.95 -4.59 18.03
N ASN A 13 13.97 -3.73 18.12
CA ASN A 13 14.02 -2.43 17.43
C ASN A 13 14.19 -2.63 15.91
N GLN A 14 13.50 -3.62 15.33
CA GLN A 14 13.50 -3.88 13.91
C GLN A 14 12.69 -2.80 13.23
N ILE A 15 13.41 -1.93 12.53
CA ILE A 15 12.84 -0.92 11.67
C ILE A 15 12.30 -1.64 10.43
N ARG A 16 11.02 -1.43 10.08
CA ARG A 16 10.37 -2.03 8.92
C ARG A 16 10.01 -0.97 7.89
N CYS A 17 10.08 -1.34 6.62
CA CYS A 17 9.63 -0.47 5.53
C CYS A 17 8.14 -0.14 5.67
N SER A 18 7.76 1.13 5.57
CA SER A 18 6.35 1.55 5.64
C SER A 18 5.51 1.06 4.47
N ILE A 19 6.14 0.72 3.34
CA ILE A 19 5.44 0.23 2.14
C ILE A 19 5.31 -1.30 2.17
N CYS A 20 6.40 -2.05 2.29
CA CYS A 20 6.39 -3.51 2.12
C CYS A 20 6.58 -4.32 3.42
N ARG A 21 6.76 -3.65 4.57
CA ARG A 21 6.98 -4.25 5.89
C ARG A 21 8.21 -5.17 6.05
N VAL A 22 9.03 -5.31 5.01
CA VAL A 22 10.33 -6.01 5.11
C VAL A 22 11.23 -5.29 6.13
N ASP A 23 11.93 -6.07 6.94
CA ASP A 23 12.89 -5.57 7.93
C ASP A 23 14.07 -4.87 7.23
N ILE A 24 14.42 -3.67 7.69
CA ILE A 24 15.55 -2.89 7.18
C ILE A 24 16.76 -3.14 8.08
N LYS A 25 17.77 -3.81 7.51
CA LYS A 25 18.98 -4.21 8.22
C LYS A 25 20.05 -3.11 8.25
N ASP A 26 20.14 -2.30 7.19
CA ASP A 26 21.09 -1.19 7.11
C ASP A 26 20.37 0.15 7.21
N ARG A 27 20.74 0.94 8.21
CA ARG A 27 20.13 2.24 8.52
C ARG A 27 20.68 3.38 7.65
N HIS A 28 21.77 3.16 6.91
CA HIS A 28 22.39 4.18 6.06
C HIS A 28 21.69 4.34 4.70
N GLU A 29 20.79 3.42 4.34
CA GLU A 29 19.99 3.46 3.11
C GLU A 29 18.52 3.86 3.36
N LEU A 30 18.23 4.50 4.51
CA LEU A 30 16.88 4.89 4.88
C LEU A 30 16.46 6.17 4.16
N TYR A 31 15.41 6.06 3.34
CA TYR A 31 14.67 7.22 2.85
C TYR A 31 13.50 7.51 3.81
N GLN A 32 13.36 8.76 4.24
CA GLN A 32 12.16 9.23 4.92
C GLN A 32 11.26 9.91 3.90
N SER A 33 9.96 9.56 3.89
CA SER A 33 9.00 10.33 3.10
C SER A 33 8.97 11.79 3.55
N SER A 34 8.53 12.68 2.66
CA SER A 34 8.32 14.11 2.91
C SER A 34 7.55 14.36 4.23
N LEU A 35 6.56 13.52 4.51
CA LEU A 35 5.70 13.59 5.70
C LEU A 35 6.25 12.89 6.95
N LYS A 36 7.44 12.26 6.86
CA LYS A 36 8.10 11.51 7.95
C LYS A 36 7.21 10.42 8.61
N LEU A 37 6.22 9.92 7.88
CA LEU A 37 5.28 8.89 8.35
C LEU A 37 5.90 7.49 8.43
N GLY A 38 7.15 7.36 8.02
CA GLY A 38 8.02 6.25 8.35
C GLY A 38 9.20 6.16 7.39
N VAL A 39 9.82 4.99 7.33
CA VAL A 39 11.03 4.76 6.54
C VAL A 39 10.77 3.82 5.38
N ILE A 40 11.44 4.07 4.26
CA ILE A 40 11.28 3.31 3.03
C ILE A 40 12.59 2.55 2.76
N CYS A 41 12.48 1.26 2.44
CA CYS A 41 13.63 0.47 2.03
C CYS A 41 14.07 0.85 0.61
N LYS A 42 15.34 0.62 0.30
CA LYS A 42 15.93 0.87 -1.03
C LYS A 42 15.12 0.29 -2.18
N ALA A 43 14.68 -0.97 -2.06
CA ALA A 43 13.89 -1.63 -3.10
C ALA A 43 12.56 -0.91 -3.40
N CYS A 44 11.84 -0.42 -2.38
CA CYS A 44 10.62 0.36 -2.61
C CYS A 44 10.95 1.75 -3.16
N ARG A 45 12.04 2.38 -2.70
CA ARG A 45 12.47 3.69 -3.19
C ARG A 45 12.91 3.66 -4.66
N GLU A 46 13.54 2.58 -5.11
CA GLU A 46 13.92 2.39 -6.51
C GLU A 46 12.71 1.99 -7.38
N ARG A 47 11.68 1.36 -6.78
CA ARG A 47 10.50 0.87 -7.49
C ARG A 47 9.44 1.96 -7.76
N PHE A 48 9.29 2.92 -6.84
CA PHE A 48 8.20 3.90 -6.85
C PHE A 48 8.74 5.34 -6.97
N SER A 49 7.99 6.21 -7.65
CA SER A 49 8.31 7.65 -7.69
C SER A 49 8.15 8.30 -6.30
N GLU A 50 8.61 9.54 -6.13
CA GLU A 50 8.40 10.24 -4.86
C GLU A 50 6.91 10.43 -4.56
N GLU A 51 6.14 10.79 -5.60
CA GLU A 51 4.69 11.00 -5.52
C GLU A 51 3.97 9.68 -5.17
N ASP A 52 4.36 8.57 -5.81
CA ASP A 52 3.83 7.25 -5.49
C ASP A 52 4.14 6.88 -4.04
N VAL A 53 5.39 7.10 -3.57
CA VAL A 53 5.78 6.82 -2.19
C VAL A 53 4.92 7.60 -1.20
N GLU A 54 4.71 8.90 -1.45
CA GLU A 54 3.87 9.73 -0.58
C GLU A 54 2.42 9.24 -0.55
N MET A 55 1.83 8.97 -1.73
CA MET A 55 0.48 8.42 -1.84
C MET A 55 0.35 7.09 -1.09
N ILE A 56 1.24 6.13 -1.36
CA ILE A 56 1.18 4.78 -0.77
C ILE A 56 1.29 4.85 0.76
N VAL A 57 2.26 5.64 1.26
CA VAL A 57 2.46 5.78 2.71
C VAL A 57 1.24 6.43 3.36
N ASN A 58 0.65 7.46 2.74
CA ASN A 58 -0.56 8.11 3.26
C ASN A 58 -1.74 7.14 3.30
N LEU A 59 -1.95 6.35 2.25
CA LEU A 59 -3.01 5.36 2.19
C LEU A 59 -2.84 4.29 3.28
N PHE A 60 -1.64 3.73 3.44
CA PHE A 60 -1.41 2.72 4.48
C PHE A 60 -1.39 3.29 5.90
N PHE A 61 -1.03 4.56 6.07
CA PHE A 61 -1.16 5.23 7.37
C PHE A 61 -2.63 5.43 7.76
N ALA A 62 -3.47 5.88 6.82
CA ALA A 62 -4.88 6.18 7.06
C ALA A 62 -5.75 4.92 7.18
N PHE A 63 -5.53 3.93 6.32
CA PHE A 63 -6.40 2.75 6.17
C PHE A 63 -5.74 1.44 6.62
N GLY A 64 -4.47 1.49 7.04
CA GLY A 64 -3.70 0.31 7.39
C GLY A 64 -3.22 -0.48 6.18
N GLY A 65 -2.53 -1.57 6.47
CA GLY A 65 -2.02 -2.52 5.49
C GLY A 65 -0.60 -2.25 5.01
N TYR A 66 -0.22 -2.98 3.97
CA TYR A 66 1.07 -2.87 3.28
C TYR A 66 1.01 -3.47 1.88
N PHE A 67 2.01 -3.17 1.07
CA PHE A 67 2.09 -3.57 -0.31
C PHE A 67 2.22 -5.09 -0.46
N GLY A 68 1.28 -5.71 -1.18
CA GLY A 68 1.24 -7.17 -1.36
C GLY A 68 0.91 -7.94 -0.08
N GLN A 69 0.12 -7.35 0.82
CA GLN A 69 -0.45 -8.03 1.97
C GLN A 69 -1.35 -9.20 1.60
N PHE A 70 -2.11 -9.07 0.50
CA PHE A 70 -3.01 -10.09 -0.01
C PHE A 70 -2.48 -10.71 -1.29
N ASP A 71 -2.89 -11.95 -1.57
CA ASP A 71 -2.47 -12.67 -2.77
C ASP A 71 -3.07 -12.02 -4.02
N LYS A 72 -2.22 -11.66 -4.98
CA LYS A 72 -2.64 -11.06 -6.25
C LYS A 72 -3.56 -11.99 -7.04
N SER A 73 -3.43 -13.31 -6.91
CA SER A 73 -4.24 -14.27 -7.66
C SER A 73 -5.72 -14.27 -7.24
N GLU A 74 -6.03 -13.74 -6.06
CA GLU A 74 -7.40 -13.57 -5.57
C GLU A 74 -8.01 -12.23 -6.00
N PHE A 75 -7.31 -11.45 -6.84
CA PHE A 75 -7.68 -10.09 -7.19
C PHE A 75 -7.90 -9.90 -8.69
N SER A 76 -9.08 -9.38 -9.03
CA SER A 76 -9.49 -9.03 -10.40
C SER A 76 -9.66 -7.52 -10.52
N ILE A 77 -8.96 -6.91 -11.48
CA ILE A 77 -9.10 -5.49 -11.79
C ILE A 77 -10.47 -5.21 -12.41
N ASP A 78 -10.96 -6.10 -13.28
CA ASP A 78 -12.30 -6.02 -13.87
C ASP A 78 -13.38 -5.92 -12.79
N ASP A 79 -13.38 -6.87 -11.85
CA ASP A 79 -14.41 -6.93 -10.79
C ASP A 79 -14.36 -5.69 -9.90
N MET A 80 -13.16 -5.18 -9.62
CA MET A 80 -12.98 -3.92 -8.88
C MET A 80 -13.56 -2.72 -9.65
N VAL A 81 -13.29 -2.61 -10.95
CA VAL A 81 -13.74 -1.48 -11.76
C VAL A 81 -15.27 -1.51 -11.91
N ILE A 82 -15.86 -2.70 -12.06
CA ILE A 82 -17.31 -2.88 -12.06
C ILE A 82 -17.91 -2.50 -10.70
N GLU A 83 -17.37 -3.02 -9.60
CA GLU A 83 -17.80 -2.66 -8.23
C GLU A 83 -17.74 -1.14 -8.00
N PHE A 84 -16.67 -0.49 -8.48
CA PHE A 84 -16.49 0.95 -8.44
C PHE A 84 -17.60 1.70 -9.18
N ALA A 85 -17.90 1.29 -10.42
CA ALA A 85 -18.93 1.92 -11.25
C ALA A 85 -20.33 1.77 -10.63
N GLU A 86 -20.66 0.59 -10.13
CA GLU A 86 -21.94 0.31 -9.46
C GLU A 86 -22.12 1.15 -8.19
N GLN A 87 -21.07 1.31 -7.38
CA GLN A 87 -21.13 2.12 -6.15
C GLN A 87 -21.27 3.63 -6.42
N LEU A 88 -20.83 4.11 -7.59
CA LEU A 88 -21.06 5.49 -8.01
C LEU A 88 -22.47 5.69 -8.55
N ASP A 89 -22.96 4.78 -9.39
CA ASP A 89 -24.31 4.86 -9.97
C ASP A 89 -25.40 4.79 -8.89
N ALA A 90 -25.19 3.94 -7.87
CA ALA A 90 -26.09 3.83 -6.72
C ALA A 90 -26.09 5.06 -5.80
N GLY A 91 -25.21 6.06 -6.01
CA GLY A 91 -25.10 7.24 -5.15
C GLY A 91 -24.56 6.93 -3.74
N ASN A 92 -24.03 5.73 -3.52
CA ASN A 92 -23.53 5.26 -2.22
C ASN A 92 -22.18 5.86 -1.84
N SER A 93 -21.53 6.58 -2.75
CA SER A 93 -20.20 7.15 -2.53
C SER A 93 -19.87 8.27 -3.51
N THR A 94 -18.84 9.04 -3.17
CA THR A 94 -18.25 10.03 -4.08
C THR A 94 -17.14 9.40 -4.91
N PHE A 95 -16.91 9.94 -6.11
CA PHE A 95 -15.79 9.54 -6.97
C PHE A 95 -14.45 9.57 -6.22
N HIS A 96 -14.21 10.61 -5.42
CA HIS A 96 -12.98 10.73 -4.64
C HIS A 96 -12.80 9.59 -3.64
N LEU A 97 -13.85 9.25 -2.88
CA LEU A 97 -13.80 8.18 -1.89
C LEU A 97 -13.54 6.82 -2.56
N GLN A 98 -14.19 6.57 -3.69
CA GLN A 98 -13.98 5.33 -4.43
C GLN A 98 -12.59 5.24 -5.05
N ASN A 99 -12.07 6.35 -5.56
CA ASN A 99 -10.70 6.39 -6.07
C ASN A 99 -9.70 6.03 -4.96
N VAL A 100 -9.86 6.60 -3.75
CA VAL A 100 -9.02 6.27 -2.59
C VAL A 100 -9.11 4.79 -2.21
N LYS A 101 -10.33 4.21 -2.16
CA LYS A 101 -10.53 2.78 -1.88
C LYS A 101 -9.89 1.89 -2.94
N MET A 102 -10.03 2.27 -4.21
CA MET A 102 -9.47 1.55 -5.34
C MET A 102 -7.94 1.47 -5.22
N TRP A 103 -7.29 2.62 -5.00
CA TRP A 103 -5.85 2.70 -4.76
C TRP A 103 -5.39 1.85 -3.58
N HIS A 104 -6.09 1.90 -2.45
CA HIS A 104 -5.74 1.08 -1.29
C HIS A 104 -5.84 -0.42 -1.59
N LYS A 105 -6.91 -0.85 -2.26
CA LYS A 105 -7.17 -2.25 -2.60
C LYS A 105 -6.15 -2.78 -3.63
N ILE A 106 -5.78 -2.03 -4.68
CA ILE A 106 -4.75 -2.50 -5.63
C ILE A 106 -3.36 -2.64 -4.97
N LEU A 107 -3.00 -1.71 -4.08
CA LEU A 107 -1.69 -1.67 -3.46
C LEU A 107 -1.53 -2.82 -2.46
N THR A 108 -2.58 -3.11 -1.69
CA THR A 108 -2.58 -4.25 -0.76
C THR A 108 -2.51 -5.60 -1.46
N HIS A 109 -2.90 -5.70 -2.74
CA HIS A 109 -2.70 -6.89 -3.59
C HIS A 109 -1.38 -6.85 -4.39
N GLY A 110 -0.49 -5.88 -4.10
CA GLY A 110 0.87 -5.85 -4.64
C GLY A 110 0.97 -5.36 -6.09
N ILE A 111 -0.03 -4.62 -6.56
CA ILE A 111 -0.04 -4.02 -7.90
C ILE A 111 0.53 -2.62 -7.79
N ALA A 112 1.59 -2.33 -8.55
CA ALA A 112 2.21 -1.00 -8.53
C ALA A 112 1.36 0.01 -9.31
N PRO A 113 1.40 1.32 -8.97
CA PRO A 113 0.61 2.33 -9.66
C PRO A 113 0.79 2.35 -11.18
N LYS A 114 2.04 2.28 -11.64
CA LYS A 114 2.34 2.19 -13.08
C LYS A 114 1.71 0.98 -13.77
N ASP A 115 1.63 -0.16 -13.08
CA ASP A 115 1.11 -1.40 -13.65
C ASP A 115 -0.42 -1.31 -13.75
N PHE A 116 -1.06 -0.79 -12.70
CA PHE A 116 -2.50 -0.56 -12.68
C PHE A 116 -2.95 0.47 -13.71
N LEU A 117 -2.26 1.61 -13.83
CA LEU A 117 -2.59 2.64 -14.82
C LEU A 117 -2.44 2.15 -16.26
N LYS A 118 -1.43 1.30 -16.51
CA LYS A 118 -1.25 0.65 -17.81
C LYS A 118 -2.39 -0.31 -18.14
N GLU A 119 -2.90 -1.03 -17.15
CA GLU A 119 -4.03 -1.93 -17.34
C GLU A 119 -5.33 -1.14 -17.56
N LEU A 120 -5.57 -0.11 -16.74
CA LEU A 120 -6.71 0.81 -16.91
C LEU A 120 -6.73 1.49 -18.28
N SER A 121 -5.58 1.92 -18.82
CA SER A 121 -5.54 2.56 -20.13
C SER A 121 -6.04 1.63 -21.24
N MET A 122 -5.89 0.31 -21.08
CA MET A 122 -6.41 -0.66 -22.04
C MET A 122 -7.94 -0.64 -22.12
N TYR A 123 -8.65 -0.27 -21.04
CA TYR A 123 -10.12 -0.15 -21.04
C TYR A 123 -10.59 1.16 -21.68
N VAL A 124 -9.85 2.25 -21.43
CA VAL A 124 -10.16 3.57 -22.00
C VAL A 124 -9.91 3.58 -23.51
N ASP A 125 -8.81 2.98 -23.95
CA ASP A 125 -8.44 2.92 -25.37
C ASP A 125 -9.36 1.98 -26.19
N GLN A 126 -10.11 1.10 -25.52
CA GLN A 126 -11.06 0.18 -26.15
C GLN A 126 -12.48 0.77 -26.33
N GLY A 127 -12.73 2.01 -25.91
CA GLY A 127 -13.93 2.76 -26.29
C GLY A 127 -15.23 2.25 -25.67
N PHE A 128 -15.28 2.17 -24.33
CA PHE A 128 -16.54 2.34 -23.61
C PHE A 128 -16.97 3.81 -23.61
#